data_AF-A0A0P6YG00-F1
#
_entry.id   AF-A0A0P6YG00-F1
#
_cell.length_a   1.000
_cell.length_b   1.000
_cell.length_c   1.000
_cell.angle_alpha   90.00
_cell.angle_beta   90.00
_cell.angle_gamma   90.00
#
_symmetry.space_group_name_H-M   'P 1'
#
loop_
_entity.id
_entity.type
_entity.pdbx_description
1 polymer ?
#
loop_
_entity_poly.entity_id
_entity_poly.type
_entity_poly.pdbx_seq_one_letter_code
_entity_poly.pdbx_strand_id
1 'polypeptide(L)'
;MTYPLSNPVSAGQPTAAQQYNDLRADALYWGCSSADSRSVGALLGRYQAHVHLEALGSSRVRVPASAEAPAALVVDGCMLLNTQAADLAAGLAPSGAAAVWYVFAVRTPGSTGFSLDVNTSAGESSGRRRIGRLYWDGGQILPASVRTEAVEDALTAGQVLYPLVCEGRLSLVSGTPVTTGDASGAVVYFCPYQGSRAALYTPGLGWGLRSFNEISLPLAGLSGGVNYDVFLREDAGGVALELGAWASSTARAAPLGLQDGVWVAGGAPQKRYLGTLRLYTQGLCVDSDERRFLWNCANRLPRRLRMADSADSWAYTSSTWRGWNNSSSNRVQFVVGLDEVEVRARFQAVVKASARGGVVGIGLDNQSSNQADSVGSYATVESLTAAQYWGYPGAGFHYLQMLEAGLGSSPSVTFFGDAGGGMLSSLEGWLMG
;
A
#
# COMPACT_ATOMS: atom_id res chain seq x y z
N MET A 1 7.00 47.15 29.88
CA MET A 1 8.02 48.09 30.42
C MET A 1 9.04 48.32 29.33
N THR A 2 9.36 49.58 29.02
CA THR A 2 10.41 49.94 28.06
C THR A 2 11.75 49.50 28.64
N TYR A 3 12.50 48.67 27.91
CA TYR A 3 13.81 48.17 28.35
C TYR A 3 14.77 49.36 28.49
N PRO A 4 15.41 49.56 29.66
CA PRO A 4 16.36 50.65 29.82
C PRO A 4 17.61 50.31 29.02
N LEU A 5 17.83 51.01 27.90
CA LEU A 5 19.13 50.98 27.22
C LEU A 5 20.16 51.60 28.17
N SER A 6 21.03 50.78 28.75
CA SER A 6 22.16 51.28 29.54
C SER A 6 23.19 51.91 28.61
N ASN A 7 23.64 53.13 28.92
CA ASN A 7 24.80 53.71 28.25
C ASN A 7 26.04 52.83 28.48
N PRO A 8 26.99 52.75 27.51
CA PRO A 8 28.27 52.10 27.72
C PRO A 8 28.95 52.63 28.99
N VAL A 9 29.45 51.73 29.84
CA VAL A 9 30.11 52.11 31.09
C VAL A 9 31.51 52.66 30.78
N SER A 10 31.81 53.86 31.25
CA SER A 10 33.15 54.48 31.11
C SER A 10 34.04 54.12 32.29
N ALA A 11 35.35 54.01 32.05
CA ALA A 11 36.32 53.75 33.10
C ALA A 11 36.21 54.78 34.24
N GLY A 12 36.09 54.30 35.48
CA GLY A 12 36.01 55.13 36.68
C GLY A 12 34.59 55.51 37.16
N GLN A 13 33.54 55.11 36.44
CA GLN A 13 32.17 55.29 36.93
C GLN A 13 31.83 54.24 38.01
N PRO A 14 31.35 54.64 39.21
CA PRO A 14 30.92 53.68 40.22
C PRO A 14 29.69 52.92 39.70
N THR A 15 29.81 51.60 39.61
CA THR A 15 28.69 50.73 39.20
C THR A 15 27.68 50.68 40.35
N ALA A 16 26.46 51.16 40.13
CA ALA A 16 25.41 51.02 41.12
C ALA A 16 25.09 49.52 41.29
N ALA A 17 24.87 49.05 42.52
CA ALA A 17 24.51 47.65 42.79
C ALA A 17 23.33 47.17 41.93
N GLN A 18 22.40 48.08 41.60
CA GLN A 18 21.30 47.84 40.68
C GLN A 18 21.78 47.48 39.26
N GLN A 19 22.72 48.25 38.68
CA GLN A 19 23.25 47.99 37.33
C GLN A 19 23.96 46.64 37.24
N TYR A 20 24.68 46.24 38.30
CA TYR A 20 25.29 44.92 38.39
C TYR A 20 24.24 43.80 38.44
N ASN A 21 23.18 43.98 39.25
CA ASN A 21 22.10 43.01 39.36
C ASN A 21 21.31 42.88 38.05
N ASP A 22 21.06 43.98 37.35
CA ASP A 22 20.38 44.00 36.05
C ASP A 22 21.23 43.25 35.01
N LEU A 23 22.53 43.56 34.90
CA LEU A 23 23.45 42.84 34.00
C LEU A 23 23.54 41.34 34.32
N ARG A 24 23.59 40.98 35.61
CA ARG A 24 23.57 39.58 36.05
C ARG A 24 22.27 38.89 35.67
N ALA A 25 21.13 39.55 35.85
CA ALA A 25 19.83 39.01 35.46
C ALA A 25 19.75 38.83 33.95
N ASP A 26 20.22 39.79 33.16
CA ASP A 26 20.23 39.70 31.71
C ASP A 26 21.16 38.59 31.19
N ALA A 27 22.32 38.41 31.82
CA ALA A 27 23.21 37.29 31.50
C ALA A 27 22.57 35.93 31.83
N LEU A 28 21.78 35.86 32.89
CA LEU A 28 21.10 34.62 33.31
C LEU A 28 19.86 34.32 32.47
N TYR A 29 19.08 35.32 32.09
CA TYR A 29 17.75 35.17 31.51
C TYR A 29 17.61 35.72 30.09
N TRP A 30 18.71 36.18 29.48
CA TRP A 30 18.76 36.81 28.16
C TRP A 30 17.82 38.01 28.00
N GLY A 31 17.83 38.90 29.00
CA GLY A 31 16.99 40.10 29.01
C GLY A 31 15.51 39.85 29.35
N CYS A 32 15.13 38.61 29.65
CA CYS A 32 13.77 38.25 30.04
C CYS A 32 13.59 38.27 31.57
N SER A 33 12.34 38.45 32.03
CA SER A 33 11.99 38.29 33.45
C SER A 33 12.20 36.85 33.91
N SER A 34 12.62 36.66 35.17
CA SER A 34 12.73 35.32 35.79
C SER A 34 11.39 34.61 35.96
N ALA A 35 10.27 35.34 35.84
CA ALA A 35 8.92 34.78 35.78
C ALA A 35 8.58 34.19 34.40
N ASP A 36 9.23 34.68 33.33
CA ASP A 36 8.95 34.32 31.94
C ASP A 36 9.98 33.35 31.35
N SER A 37 11.15 33.23 31.98
CA SER A 37 12.31 32.54 31.42
C SER A 37 13.09 31.79 32.50
N ARG A 38 13.61 30.62 32.14
CA ARG A 38 14.57 29.85 32.93
C ARG A 38 15.97 30.44 32.77
N SER A 39 16.88 30.07 33.68
CA SER A 39 18.27 30.49 33.52
C SER A 39 18.96 29.75 32.38
N VAL A 40 19.95 30.38 31.75
CA VAL A 40 20.77 29.79 30.69
C VAL A 40 21.43 28.47 31.13
N GLY A 41 21.83 28.34 32.40
CA GLY A 41 22.35 27.08 32.93
C GLY A 41 21.31 25.96 32.96
N ALA A 42 20.04 26.29 33.28
CA ALA A 42 18.96 25.31 33.25
C ALA A 42 18.59 24.89 31.82
N LEU A 43 18.69 25.81 30.86
CA LEU A 43 18.54 25.51 29.44
C LEU A 43 19.69 24.62 28.96
N LEU A 44 20.94 25.09 29.07
CA LEU A 44 22.14 24.44 28.51
C LEU A 44 22.46 23.09 29.15
N GLY A 45 22.13 22.89 30.42
CA GLY A 45 22.26 21.58 31.06
C GLY A 45 21.41 20.49 30.38
N ARG A 46 20.46 20.87 29.53
CA ARG A 46 19.46 19.99 28.88
C ARG A 46 19.17 20.37 27.41
N TYR A 47 19.95 21.29 26.84
CA TYR A 47 19.68 21.88 25.54
C TYR A 47 19.82 20.79 24.47
N GLN A 48 18.69 20.49 23.83
CA GLN A 48 18.53 19.58 22.69
C GLN A 48 18.24 18.09 22.95
N ALA A 49 18.07 17.62 24.20
CA ALA A 49 17.91 16.17 24.45
C ALA A 49 16.47 15.61 24.34
N HIS A 50 15.41 16.43 24.49
CA HIS A 50 14.05 15.87 24.74
C HIS A 50 12.87 16.63 24.10
N VAL A 51 13.11 17.46 23.08
CA VAL A 51 11.99 18.04 22.32
C VAL A 51 11.73 17.14 21.13
N HIS A 52 10.80 16.20 21.29
CA HIS A 52 10.24 15.39 20.22
C HIS A 52 8.71 15.31 20.36
N LEU A 53 8.04 14.95 19.27
CA LEU A 53 6.59 14.88 19.21
C LEU A 53 6.13 13.43 19.11
N GLU A 54 5.07 13.11 19.85
CA GLU A 54 4.38 11.83 19.82
C GLU A 54 2.89 12.06 19.60
N ALA A 55 2.22 11.14 18.89
CA ALA A 55 0.76 11.15 18.81
C ALA A 55 0.15 10.78 20.18
N LEU A 56 -0.91 11.49 20.58
CA LEU A 56 -1.63 11.28 21.83
C LEU A 56 -3.10 11.00 21.51
N GLY A 57 -3.47 9.72 21.49
CA GLY A 57 -4.79 9.29 21.02
C GLY A 57 -4.96 9.58 19.52
N SER A 58 -6.20 9.77 19.08
CA SER A 58 -6.51 9.97 17.65
C SER A 58 -6.40 11.42 17.18
N SER A 59 -6.38 12.42 18.07
CA SER A 59 -6.55 13.83 17.66
C SER A 59 -5.60 14.82 18.32
N ARG A 60 -4.65 14.35 19.12
CA ARG A 60 -3.73 15.24 19.85
C ARG A 60 -2.29 14.79 19.68
N VAL A 61 -1.37 15.68 20.03
CA VAL A 61 0.07 15.40 20.11
C VAL A 61 0.59 15.80 21.48
N ARG A 62 1.74 15.24 21.82
CA ARG A 62 2.44 15.45 23.09
C ARG A 62 3.91 15.73 22.81
N VAL A 63 4.49 16.64 23.59
CA VAL A 63 5.94 16.64 23.85
C VAL A 63 6.14 15.97 25.21
N PRO A 64 6.67 14.73 25.25
CA PRO A 64 6.88 14.05 26.52
C PRO A 64 7.98 14.75 27.29
N ALA A 65 7.79 14.85 28.60
CA ALA A 65 8.75 15.44 29.51
C ALA A 65 8.53 14.90 30.92
N SER A 66 9.63 14.75 31.66
CA SER A 66 9.64 14.36 33.07
C SER A 66 10.69 15.17 33.83
N ALA A 67 10.75 15.02 35.14
CA ALA A 67 11.83 15.63 35.94
C ALA A 67 13.22 15.09 35.56
N GLU A 68 13.29 13.85 35.08
CA GLU A 68 14.54 13.17 34.66
C GLU A 68 14.92 13.48 33.21
N ALA A 69 13.92 13.70 32.35
CA ALA A 69 14.06 14.03 30.93
C ALA A 69 13.18 15.26 30.57
N PRO A 70 13.56 16.47 31.01
CA PRO A 70 12.77 17.67 30.74
C PRO A 70 12.92 18.14 29.29
N ALA A 71 11.83 18.62 28.70
CA ALA A 71 11.85 19.24 27.38
C ALA A 71 12.19 20.73 27.52
N ALA A 72 13.27 21.16 26.88
CA ALA A 72 13.76 22.54 26.97
C ALA A 72 13.99 23.15 25.58
N LEU A 73 13.47 24.36 25.37
CA LEU A 73 13.62 25.10 24.12
C LEU A 73 13.49 26.61 24.35
N VAL A 74 13.82 27.39 23.33
CA VAL A 74 13.72 28.85 23.36
C VAL A 74 12.57 29.30 22.46
N VAL A 75 11.64 30.10 22.99
CA VAL A 75 10.55 30.74 22.22
C VAL A 75 10.60 32.23 22.46
N ASP A 76 10.73 33.01 21.39
CA ASP A 76 10.67 34.48 21.46
C ASP A 76 11.65 35.06 22.51
N GLY A 77 12.89 34.55 22.50
CA GLY A 77 13.96 34.89 23.45
C GLY A 77 13.82 34.29 24.86
N CYS A 78 12.65 33.77 25.23
CA CYS A 78 12.41 33.15 26.54
C CYS A 78 12.85 31.69 26.54
N MET A 79 13.63 31.30 27.56
CA MET A 79 14.09 29.94 27.77
C MET A 79 13.05 29.17 28.57
N LEU A 80 12.43 28.17 27.96
CA LEU A 80 11.32 27.42 28.55
C LEU A 80 11.73 25.99 28.84
N LEU A 81 11.20 25.44 29.93
CA LEU A 81 11.49 24.08 30.37
C LEU A 81 10.24 23.45 30.96
N ASN A 82 9.86 22.30 30.41
CA ASN A 82 8.79 21.46 30.93
C ASN A 82 9.40 20.25 31.64
N THR A 83 8.99 19.99 32.88
CA THR A 83 9.29 18.76 33.64
C THR A 83 8.12 17.79 33.67
N GLN A 84 7.06 18.10 32.93
CA GLN A 84 5.85 17.30 32.73
C GLN A 84 5.46 17.41 31.26
N ALA A 85 4.82 16.37 30.73
CA ALA A 85 4.40 16.32 29.33
C ALA A 85 3.57 17.56 28.94
N ALA A 86 3.95 18.17 27.81
CA ALA A 86 3.13 19.21 27.18
C ALA A 86 2.13 18.53 26.26
N ASP A 87 0.87 18.48 26.66
CA ASP A 87 -0.21 17.90 25.85
C ASP A 87 -0.93 19.00 25.08
N LEU A 88 -1.23 18.75 23.81
CA LEU A 88 -2.15 19.60 23.07
C LEU A 88 -3.51 19.57 23.78
N ALA A 89 -4.04 20.76 24.08
CA ALA A 89 -5.35 20.87 24.72
C ALA A 89 -6.44 20.31 23.79
N ALA A 90 -7.43 19.61 24.33
CA ALA A 90 -8.47 18.97 23.51
C ALA A 90 -9.25 19.96 22.64
N GLY A 91 -9.46 21.19 23.11
CA GLY A 91 -10.11 22.26 22.34
C GLY A 91 -9.26 22.85 21.21
N LEU A 92 -7.98 22.48 21.13
CA LEU A 92 -7.04 22.90 20.07
C LEU A 92 -6.71 21.75 19.11
N ALA A 93 -7.40 20.61 19.20
CA ALA A 93 -7.16 19.50 18.29
C ALA A 93 -7.41 19.91 16.82
N PRO A 94 -6.63 19.38 15.85
CA PRO A 94 -6.93 19.55 14.43
C PRO A 94 -8.38 19.20 14.11
N SER A 95 -8.97 19.93 13.17
CA SER A 95 -10.37 19.74 12.76
C SER A 95 -10.58 20.15 11.31
N GLY A 96 -11.75 19.80 10.75
CA GLY A 96 -12.07 20.09 9.36
C GLY A 96 -11.47 19.08 8.38
N ALA A 97 -11.32 19.51 7.13
CA ALA A 97 -10.85 18.65 6.04
C ALA A 97 -9.39 18.20 6.22
N ALA A 98 -9.02 17.13 5.51
CA ALA A 98 -7.67 16.59 5.54
C ALA A 98 -6.61 17.64 5.15
N ALA A 99 -5.59 17.82 5.99
CA ALA A 99 -4.56 18.84 5.80
C ALA A 99 -3.29 18.54 6.61
N VAL A 100 -2.18 19.18 6.23
CA VAL A 100 -0.98 19.27 7.07
C VAL A 100 -1.21 20.33 8.15
N TRP A 101 -0.88 19.99 9.38
CA TRP A 101 -0.89 20.90 10.53
C TRP A 101 0.52 21.02 11.10
N TYR A 102 0.90 22.24 11.45
CA TYR A 102 2.15 22.59 12.09
C TYR A 102 1.93 22.70 13.60
N VAL A 103 2.87 22.17 14.37
CA VAL A 103 2.84 22.14 15.84
C VAL A 103 3.78 23.22 16.36
N PHE A 104 3.28 24.01 17.31
CA PHE A 104 4.00 25.13 17.90
C PHE A 104 4.16 24.94 19.41
N ALA A 105 5.34 25.24 19.92
CA ALA A 105 5.55 25.56 21.32
C ALA A 105 5.14 27.02 21.55
N VAL A 106 4.26 27.23 22.52
CA VAL A 106 3.70 28.54 22.85
C VAL A 106 4.14 28.93 24.25
N ARG A 107 4.72 30.13 24.38
CA ARG A 107 5.03 30.70 25.69
C ARG A 107 3.80 31.40 26.27
N THR A 108 3.68 31.41 27.58
CA THR A 108 2.70 32.23 28.29
C THR A 108 3.44 33.16 29.24
N PRO A 109 3.20 34.49 29.20
CA PRO A 109 3.75 35.40 30.18
C PRO A 109 3.43 34.95 31.61
N GLY A 110 4.41 35.02 32.51
CA GLY A 110 4.36 34.51 33.88
C GLY A 110 4.60 33.00 34.02
N SER A 111 4.95 32.31 32.93
CA SER A 111 5.30 30.89 32.94
C SER A 111 6.72 30.67 32.45
N THR A 112 7.38 29.68 33.05
CA THR A 112 8.71 29.22 32.63
C THR A 112 8.68 27.91 31.84
N GLY A 113 7.46 27.44 31.49
CA GLY A 113 7.21 26.31 30.59
C GLY A 113 6.45 26.74 29.33
N PHE A 114 6.22 25.80 28.43
CA PHE A 114 5.47 26.01 27.19
C PHE A 114 4.24 25.10 27.10
N SER A 115 3.22 25.56 26.38
CA SER A 115 2.09 24.75 25.93
C SER A 115 2.21 24.43 24.44
N LEU A 116 1.31 23.59 23.94
CA LEU A 116 1.22 23.27 22.51
C LEU A 116 0.02 23.99 21.86
N ASP A 117 0.21 24.38 20.61
CA ASP A 117 -0.84 24.83 19.70
C ASP A 117 -0.59 24.25 18.30
N VAL A 118 -1.61 24.21 17.45
CA VAL A 118 -1.51 23.73 16.08
C VAL A 118 -2.16 24.68 15.09
N ASN A 119 -1.61 24.78 13.88
CA ASN A 119 -2.17 25.62 12.82
C ASN A 119 -1.91 25.01 11.44
N THR A 120 -2.75 25.30 10.44
CA THR A 120 -2.50 24.92 9.03
C THR A 120 -1.48 25.83 8.35
N SER A 121 -1.18 27.00 8.92
CA SER A 121 -0.10 27.88 8.50
C SER A 121 1.22 27.55 9.20
N ALA A 122 2.30 27.55 8.45
CA ALA A 122 3.64 27.23 8.92
C ALA A 122 4.37 28.42 9.58
N GLY A 123 3.77 29.62 9.57
CA GLY A 123 4.41 30.85 10.02
C GLY A 123 4.57 30.93 11.53
N GLU A 124 5.78 31.23 11.99
CA GLU A 124 6.03 31.58 13.40
C GLU A 124 5.56 33.01 13.70
N SER A 125 5.27 33.29 14.97
CA SER A 125 4.85 34.61 15.44
C SER A 125 5.38 34.88 16.85
N SER A 126 5.23 36.12 17.34
CA SER A 126 5.66 36.43 18.72
C SER A 126 5.00 35.49 19.73
N GLY A 127 5.83 34.93 20.60
CA GLY A 127 5.45 33.94 21.58
C GLY A 127 5.18 32.52 21.05
N ARG A 128 5.42 32.24 19.77
CA ARG A 128 5.19 30.92 19.17
C ARG A 128 6.35 30.48 18.30
N ARG A 129 6.88 29.28 18.57
CA ARG A 129 7.93 28.66 17.76
C ARG A 129 7.43 27.34 17.20
N ARG A 130 7.66 27.10 15.92
CA ARG A 130 7.32 25.83 15.27
C ARG A 130 8.30 24.77 15.73
N ILE A 131 7.76 23.63 16.12
CA ILE A 131 8.54 22.49 16.64
C ILE A 131 8.31 21.21 15.84
N GLY A 132 7.35 21.22 14.92
CA GLY A 132 7.02 20.04 14.14
C GLY A 132 5.80 20.20 13.25
N ARG A 133 5.39 19.08 12.68
CA ARG A 133 4.24 18.95 11.79
C ARG A 133 3.61 17.57 11.89
N LEU A 134 2.39 17.45 11.39
CA LEU A 134 1.60 16.22 11.31
C LEU A 134 0.59 16.30 10.18
N TYR A 135 -0.01 15.16 9.82
CA TYR A 135 -1.11 15.06 8.87
C TYR A 135 -2.41 14.65 9.57
N TRP A 136 -3.46 15.44 9.33
CA TRP A 136 -4.84 15.17 9.71
C TRP A 136 -5.60 14.62 8.51
N ASP A 137 -6.28 13.48 8.64
CA ASP A 137 -6.98 12.81 7.54
C ASP A 137 -8.44 13.26 7.36
N GLY A 138 -8.93 14.18 8.19
CA GLY A 138 -10.33 14.60 8.24
C GLY A 138 -11.08 14.10 9.49
N GLY A 139 -10.55 13.09 10.19
CA GLY A 139 -11.13 12.55 11.43
C GLY A 139 -10.09 12.19 12.51
N GLN A 140 -8.83 11.98 12.14
CA GLN A 140 -7.74 11.61 13.05
C GLN A 140 -6.37 12.07 12.54
N ILE A 141 -5.41 12.14 13.46
CA ILE A 141 -3.98 12.33 13.18
C ILE A 141 -3.42 10.97 12.77
N LEU A 142 -2.75 10.91 11.63
CA LEU A 142 -1.97 9.72 11.26
C LEU A 142 -0.72 9.66 12.15
N PRO A 143 -0.56 8.68 13.07
CA PRO A 143 0.51 8.72 14.07
C PRO A 143 1.91 8.78 13.46
N ALA A 144 2.14 8.04 12.37
CA ALA A 144 3.42 8.02 11.69
C ALA A 144 3.69 9.26 10.82
N SER A 145 2.76 10.21 10.75
CA SER A 145 2.96 11.52 10.13
C SER A 145 3.57 12.55 11.08
N VAL A 146 3.59 12.28 12.39
CA VAL A 146 4.10 13.21 13.39
C VAL A 146 5.62 13.32 13.23
N ARG A 147 6.10 14.56 13.03
CA ARG A 147 7.51 14.89 12.81
C ARG A 147 7.91 16.06 13.67
N THR A 148 9.06 15.96 14.31
CA THR A 148 9.72 17.06 14.99
C THR A 148 10.72 17.71 14.04
N GLU A 149 10.66 19.01 13.86
CA GLU A 149 11.46 19.68 12.82
C GLU A 149 12.97 19.73 13.11
N ALA A 150 13.41 19.69 14.38
CA ALA A 150 14.83 19.52 14.71
C ALA A 150 15.39 18.13 14.31
N VAL A 151 14.51 17.15 14.10
CA VAL A 151 14.85 15.79 13.63
C VAL A 151 14.86 15.73 12.11
N GLU A 152 14.26 16.70 11.40
CA GLU A 152 14.27 16.73 9.94
C GLU A 152 15.64 17.09 9.36
N ASP A 153 16.49 17.88 10.02
CA ASP A 153 17.86 18.10 9.53
C ASP A 153 18.70 16.79 9.56
N ALA A 154 18.40 15.87 10.47
CA ALA A 154 19.06 14.56 10.57
C ALA A 154 18.40 13.47 9.70
N LEU A 155 17.07 13.48 9.57
CA LEU A 155 16.32 12.55 8.71
C LEU A 155 16.39 12.91 7.23
N THR A 156 16.41 14.20 6.88
CA THR A 156 16.59 14.66 5.48
C THR A 156 18.00 14.38 4.98
N ALA A 157 19.01 14.36 5.87
CA ALA A 157 20.38 13.95 5.54
C ALA A 157 20.58 12.43 5.43
N GLY A 158 19.69 11.61 6.01
CA GLY A 158 19.84 10.15 6.12
C GLY A 158 18.78 9.30 5.42
N GLN A 159 17.63 9.85 5.02
CA GLN A 159 16.56 9.10 4.36
C GLN A 159 16.48 9.43 2.87
N VAL A 160 17.31 8.74 2.08
CA VAL A 160 16.91 8.42 0.71
C VAL A 160 15.72 7.47 0.82
N LEU A 161 14.51 8.03 0.80
CA LEU A 161 13.28 7.25 0.92
C LEU A 161 13.02 6.55 -0.41
N TYR A 162 12.94 5.22 -0.38
CA TYR A 162 12.70 4.41 -1.56
C TYR A 162 11.19 4.15 -1.69
N PRO A 163 10.46 4.92 -2.52
CA PRO A 163 9.00 4.74 -2.68
C PRO A 163 8.65 3.31 -3.12
N LEU A 164 9.58 2.63 -3.80
CA LEU A 164 9.39 1.28 -4.33
C LEU A 164 9.37 0.17 -3.26
N VAL A 165 9.81 0.41 -2.03
CA VAL A 165 9.87 -0.66 -1.01
C VAL A 165 8.48 -1.18 -0.66
N CYS A 166 8.28 -2.49 -0.88
CA CYS A 166 7.13 -3.25 -0.47
C CYS A 166 7.56 -4.70 -0.26
N GLU A 167 7.85 -5.07 0.97
CA GLU A 167 8.48 -6.36 1.31
C GLU A 167 7.45 -7.48 1.60
N GLY A 168 6.15 -7.21 1.43
CA GLY A 168 5.07 -8.18 1.65
C GLY A 168 4.45 -8.75 0.37
N ARG A 169 3.59 -9.75 0.52
CA ARG A 169 2.82 -10.39 -0.56
C ARG A 169 1.42 -10.74 -0.08
N LEU A 170 0.43 -10.56 -0.95
CA LEU A 170 -0.94 -11.02 -0.71
C LEU A 170 -1.02 -12.55 -0.78
N SER A 171 -1.78 -13.14 0.14
CA SER A 171 -2.04 -14.58 0.21
C SER A 171 -3.46 -14.88 0.70
N LEU A 172 -3.94 -16.09 0.42
CA LEU A 172 -5.16 -16.67 1.00
C LEU A 172 -4.85 -17.61 2.18
N VAL A 173 -3.58 -17.82 2.51
CA VAL A 173 -3.13 -18.71 3.58
C VAL A 173 -2.25 -17.90 4.55
N SER A 174 -2.66 -17.85 5.81
CA SER A 174 -1.91 -17.16 6.87
C SER A 174 -0.49 -17.70 7.01
N GLY A 175 0.47 -16.80 7.24
CA GLY A 175 1.90 -17.08 7.36
C GLY A 175 2.57 -17.58 6.09
N THR A 176 1.85 -17.64 4.95
CA THR A 176 2.34 -18.30 3.72
C THR A 176 2.29 -17.32 2.55
N PRO A 177 3.31 -16.45 2.37
CA PRO A 177 3.33 -15.46 1.28
C PRO A 177 3.37 -16.08 -0.12
N VAL A 178 3.89 -17.31 -0.25
CA VAL A 178 3.93 -18.08 -1.49
C VAL A 178 3.32 -19.46 -1.24
N THR A 179 2.16 -19.70 -1.82
CA THR A 179 1.47 -21.00 -1.73
C THR A 179 2.14 -22.03 -2.64
N THR A 180 2.26 -23.27 -2.16
CA THR A 180 2.82 -24.41 -2.93
C THR A 180 1.75 -25.29 -3.57
N GLY A 181 0.47 -25.01 -3.32
CA GLY A 181 -0.68 -25.72 -3.86
C GLY A 181 -1.92 -24.84 -3.89
N ASP A 182 -3.05 -25.43 -4.24
CA ASP A 182 -4.33 -24.74 -4.34
C ASP A 182 -4.79 -24.22 -2.98
N ALA A 183 -5.25 -22.97 -2.97
CA ALA A 183 -5.78 -22.31 -1.79
C ALA A 183 -7.17 -21.73 -2.08
N SER A 184 -8.04 -21.79 -1.09
CA SER A 184 -9.29 -21.04 -1.06
C SER A 184 -9.50 -20.48 0.34
N GLY A 185 -10.05 -19.28 0.42
CA GLY A 185 -10.12 -18.57 1.70
C GLY A 185 -11.13 -17.45 1.73
N ALA A 186 -11.70 -17.23 2.91
CA ALA A 186 -12.61 -16.13 3.21
C ALA A 186 -11.88 -14.90 3.80
N VAL A 187 -10.55 -14.93 3.83
CA VAL A 187 -9.69 -13.88 4.35
C VAL A 187 -8.54 -13.70 3.35
N VAL A 188 -8.21 -12.44 3.03
CA VAL A 188 -6.96 -12.10 2.35
C VAL A 188 -5.96 -11.61 3.39
N TYR A 189 -4.72 -12.06 3.26
CA TYR A 189 -3.61 -11.70 4.13
C TYR A 189 -2.58 -10.90 3.34
N PHE A 190 -1.96 -9.90 3.98
CA PHE A 190 -0.71 -9.31 3.52
C PHE A 190 0.41 -9.81 4.42
N CYS A 191 1.14 -10.80 3.91
CA CYS A 191 2.17 -11.54 4.64
C CYS A 191 3.55 -10.90 4.42
N PRO A 192 4.42 -10.80 5.46
CA PRO A 192 5.85 -10.55 5.25
C PRO A 192 6.47 -11.57 4.29
N TYR A 193 7.34 -11.13 3.39
CA TYR A 193 7.99 -12.03 2.40
C TYR A 193 9.50 -11.78 2.28
N GLN A 194 9.91 -10.59 1.83
CA GLN A 194 11.32 -10.18 1.74
C GLN A 194 11.75 -9.30 2.93
N GLY A 195 10.93 -9.29 3.97
CA GLY A 195 10.96 -8.34 5.06
C GLY A 195 9.53 -7.98 5.47
N SER A 196 9.41 -6.97 6.32
CA SER A 196 8.15 -6.60 6.97
C SER A 196 7.92 -5.10 6.91
N ARG A 197 8.41 -4.45 5.85
CA ARG A 197 8.27 -3.00 5.63
C ARG A 197 7.63 -2.68 4.28
N ALA A 198 6.83 -1.63 4.25
CA ALA A 198 6.27 -1.07 3.03
C ALA A 198 6.30 0.45 3.10
N ALA A 199 6.62 1.10 1.98
CA ALA A 199 6.55 2.55 1.89
C ALA A 199 5.11 2.99 1.65
N LEU A 200 4.62 3.93 2.47
CA LEU A 200 3.34 4.60 2.30
C LEU A 200 3.56 6.10 2.13
N TYR A 201 2.78 6.71 1.23
CA TYR A 201 2.82 8.14 1.01
C TYR A 201 1.91 8.84 2.02
N THR A 202 2.41 9.90 2.63
CA THR A 202 1.60 10.78 3.47
C THR A 202 1.48 12.13 2.76
N PRO A 203 0.28 12.59 2.39
CA PRO A 203 0.12 13.83 1.63
C PRO A 203 0.76 15.02 2.35
N GLY A 204 1.58 15.78 1.61
CA GLY A 204 2.33 16.93 2.14
C GLY A 204 3.58 16.59 2.96
N LEU A 205 3.80 15.30 3.27
CA LEU A 205 4.99 14.81 3.99
C LEU A 205 5.85 13.85 3.17
N GLY A 206 5.31 13.27 2.10
CA GLY A 206 6.05 12.38 1.20
C GLY A 206 6.01 10.91 1.64
N TRP A 207 6.91 10.11 1.08
CA TRP A 207 7.00 8.68 1.38
C TRP A 207 7.61 8.42 2.75
N GLY A 208 7.14 7.41 3.45
CA GLY A 208 7.84 6.88 4.62
C GLY A 208 7.67 5.38 4.75
N LEU A 209 8.72 4.70 5.23
CA LEU A 209 8.67 3.27 5.52
C LEU A 209 7.81 3.01 6.76
N ARG A 210 6.92 2.03 6.66
CA ARG A 210 6.13 1.51 7.77
C ARG A 210 6.46 0.04 7.97
N SER A 211 6.67 -0.35 9.22
CA SER A 211 6.73 -1.75 9.59
C SER A 211 5.32 -2.31 9.74
N PHE A 212 5.11 -3.56 9.35
CA PHE A 212 3.86 -4.28 9.52
C PHE A 212 4.12 -5.72 9.97
N ASN A 213 3.20 -6.26 10.76
CA ASN A 213 3.05 -7.72 10.92
C ASN A 213 2.03 -8.20 9.88
N GLU A 214 1.78 -9.51 9.77
CA GLU A 214 0.71 -9.99 8.90
C GLU A 214 -0.62 -9.26 9.16
N ILE A 215 -1.19 -8.72 8.09
CA ILE A 215 -2.47 -7.99 8.13
C ILE A 215 -3.53 -8.87 7.49
N SER A 216 -4.63 -9.13 8.19
CA SER A 216 -5.76 -9.89 7.67
C SER A 216 -6.94 -8.98 7.35
N LEU A 217 -7.64 -9.26 6.25
CA LEU A 217 -8.91 -8.62 5.92
C LEU A 217 -9.97 -9.66 5.54
N PRO A 218 -11.09 -9.76 6.29
CA PRO A 218 -12.16 -10.68 5.96
C PRO A 218 -12.87 -10.28 4.67
N LEU A 219 -13.26 -11.27 3.88
CA LEU A 219 -14.00 -11.11 2.63
C LEU A 219 -15.50 -11.34 2.82
N ALA A 220 -15.94 -11.68 4.04
CA ALA A 220 -17.33 -11.96 4.37
C ALA A 220 -18.26 -10.79 3.97
N GLY A 221 -19.42 -11.13 3.40
CA GLY A 221 -20.42 -10.15 2.95
C GLY A 221 -20.16 -9.53 1.57
N LEU A 222 -18.99 -9.75 0.97
CA LEU A 222 -18.67 -9.28 -0.38
C LEU A 222 -19.28 -10.19 -1.46
N SER A 223 -19.73 -9.58 -2.56
CA SER A 223 -20.41 -10.28 -3.66
C SER A 223 -19.46 -11.16 -4.47
N GLY A 224 -19.91 -12.38 -4.80
CA GLY A 224 -19.19 -13.25 -5.73
C GLY A 224 -19.13 -12.67 -7.14
N GLY A 225 -18.11 -13.02 -7.91
CA GLY A 225 -17.92 -12.57 -9.29
C GLY A 225 -17.46 -11.11 -9.43
N VAL A 226 -17.09 -10.45 -8.33
CA VAL A 226 -16.58 -9.07 -8.31
C VAL A 226 -15.06 -9.06 -8.10
N ASN A 227 -14.38 -8.15 -8.81
CA ASN A 227 -12.96 -7.86 -8.60
C ASN A 227 -12.82 -6.76 -7.54
N TYR A 228 -11.82 -6.86 -6.69
CA TYR A 228 -11.49 -5.89 -5.67
C TYR A 228 -10.00 -5.55 -5.74
N ASP A 229 -9.67 -4.27 -5.88
CA ASP A 229 -8.31 -3.80 -5.65
C ASP A 229 -8.03 -3.79 -4.14
N VAL A 230 -6.86 -4.26 -3.76
CA VAL A 230 -6.39 -4.30 -2.37
C VAL A 230 -5.38 -3.18 -2.17
N PHE A 231 -5.65 -2.31 -1.21
CA PHE A 231 -4.78 -1.20 -0.85
C PHE A 231 -4.22 -1.37 0.55
N LEU A 232 -2.96 -0.97 0.72
CA LEU A 232 -2.34 -0.74 2.01
C LEU A 232 -2.51 0.73 2.38
N ARG A 233 -2.96 1.01 3.60
CA ARG A 233 -3.13 2.36 4.12
C ARG A 233 -2.73 2.44 5.59
N GLU A 234 -2.62 3.66 6.09
CA GLU A 234 -2.53 3.90 7.53
C GLU A 234 -3.92 4.09 8.16
N ASP A 235 -3.98 3.81 9.46
CA ASP A 235 -5.10 4.07 10.36
C ASP A 235 -4.56 4.38 11.77
N ALA A 236 -5.43 4.71 12.74
CA ALA A 236 -5.04 4.94 14.14
C ALA A 236 -4.28 3.76 14.76
N GLY A 237 -4.56 2.52 14.32
CA GLY A 237 -3.92 1.29 14.80
C GLY A 237 -2.62 0.90 14.07
N GLY A 238 -2.14 1.72 13.13
CA GLY A 238 -0.97 1.41 12.30
C GLY A 238 -1.36 1.16 10.84
N VAL A 239 -0.88 0.07 10.26
CA VAL A 239 -1.12 -0.25 8.84
C VAL A 239 -2.30 -1.21 8.69
N ALA A 240 -3.18 -0.95 7.73
CA ALA A 240 -4.38 -1.73 7.46
C ALA A 240 -4.61 -1.97 5.96
N LEU A 241 -5.42 -2.98 5.63
CA LEU A 241 -5.88 -3.24 4.26
C LEU A 241 -7.25 -2.59 4.01
N GLU A 242 -7.48 -2.17 2.77
CA GLU A 242 -8.76 -1.66 2.28
C GLU A 242 -9.07 -2.26 0.90
N LEU A 243 -10.35 -2.48 0.60
CA LEU A 243 -10.81 -2.98 -0.70
C LEU A 243 -11.54 -1.90 -1.49
N GLY A 244 -11.23 -1.80 -2.78
CA GLY A 244 -11.99 -1.01 -3.75
C GLY A 244 -12.66 -1.93 -4.78
N ALA A 245 -13.99 -1.96 -4.82
CA ALA A 245 -14.73 -2.76 -5.79
C ALA A 245 -14.57 -2.23 -7.22
N TRP A 246 -14.47 -3.13 -8.19
CA TRP A 246 -14.56 -2.79 -9.61
C TRP A 246 -16.01 -2.62 -10.06
N ALA A 247 -16.23 -1.85 -11.13
CA ALA A 247 -17.56 -1.64 -11.70
C ALA A 247 -18.02 -2.83 -12.56
N SER A 248 -17.08 -3.55 -13.16
CA SER A 248 -17.34 -4.77 -13.94
C SER A 248 -16.15 -5.74 -13.85
N SER A 249 -16.23 -6.86 -14.55
CA SER A 249 -15.12 -7.80 -14.67
C SER A 249 -13.86 -7.20 -15.30
N THR A 250 -13.96 -6.10 -16.05
CA THR A 250 -12.82 -5.50 -16.81
C THR A 250 -12.68 -3.99 -16.60
N ALA A 251 -13.55 -3.35 -15.82
CA ALA A 251 -13.49 -1.91 -15.56
C ALA A 251 -13.53 -1.61 -14.06
N ARG A 252 -12.58 -0.80 -13.60
CA ARG A 252 -12.54 -0.28 -12.22
C ARG A 252 -13.63 0.76 -11.98
N ALA A 253 -14.16 0.82 -10.76
CA ALA A 253 -15.05 1.91 -10.36
C ALA A 253 -14.27 3.20 -10.04
N ALA A 254 -13.08 3.05 -9.44
CA ALA A 254 -12.14 4.14 -9.18
C ALA A 254 -10.79 3.84 -9.85
N PRO A 255 -10.20 4.77 -10.61
CA PRO A 255 -8.94 4.51 -11.30
C PRO A 255 -7.77 4.41 -10.30
N LEU A 256 -6.69 3.77 -10.73
CA LEU A 256 -5.40 3.88 -10.06
C LEU A 256 -4.67 5.15 -10.51
N GLY A 257 -3.77 5.65 -9.67
CA GLY A 257 -2.83 6.71 -10.00
C GLY A 257 -1.39 6.24 -9.77
N LEU A 258 -0.43 7.03 -10.27
CA LEU A 258 0.98 6.88 -9.96
C LEU A 258 1.42 8.03 -9.06
N GLN A 259 2.08 7.68 -7.96
CA GLN A 259 2.83 8.61 -7.12
C GLN A 259 4.28 8.14 -7.14
N ASP A 260 5.18 8.93 -7.74
CA ASP A 260 6.62 8.62 -7.81
C ASP A 260 6.94 7.19 -8.32
N GLY A 261 6.17 6.72 -9.32
CA GLY A 261 6.32 5.39 -9.91
C GLY A 261 5.67 4.25 -9.13
N VAL A 262 4.99 4.53 -8.01
CA VAL A 262 4.23 3.55 -7.22
C VAL A 262 2.74 3.68 -7.52
N TRP A 263 2.09 2.54 -7.79
CA TRP A 263 0.64 2.49 -7.94
C TRP A 263 -0.07 2.78 -6.62
N VAL A 264 -1.02 3.71 -6.68
CA VAL A 264 -1.85 4.16 -5.55
C VAL A 264 -3.30 4.29 -6.00
N ALA A 265 -4.23 4.45 -5.06
CA ALA A 265 -5.60 4.82 -5.42
C ALA A 265 -5.64 6.21 -6.08
N GLY A 266 -6.39 6.37 -7.15
CA GLY A 266 -6.52 7.64 -7.87
C GLY A 266 -7.05 8.75 -6.96
N GLY A 267 -6.32 9.86 -6.85
CA GLY A 267 -6.68 10.98 -5.97
C GLY A 267 -6.48 10.74 -4.47
N ALA A 268 -6.02 9.55 -4.06
CA ALA A 268 -5.75 9.20 -2.67
C ALA A 268 -4.38 8.49 -2.54
N PRO A 269 -3.27 9.21 -2.76
CA PRO A 269 -1.93 8.62 -2.83
C PRO A 269 -1.48 7.93 -1.52
N GLN A 270 -2.15 8.20 -0.41
CA GLN A 270 -1.96 7.51 0.87
C GLN A 270 -2.39 6.03 0.87
N LYS A 271 -3.06 5.57 -0.18
CA LYS A 271 -3.48 4.17 -0.36
C LYS A 271 -2.61 3.51 -1.41
N ARG A 272 -1.57 2.78 -0.99
CA ARG A 272 -0.69 2.03 -1.89
C ARG A 272 -1.41 0.81 -2.44
N TYR A 273 -1.42 0.64 -3.75
CA TYR A 273 -2.00 -0.53 -4.39
C TYR A 273 -1.10 -1.76 -4.21
N LEU A 274 -1.66 -2.87 -3.70
CA LEU A 274 -0.94 -4.11 -3.47
C LEU A 274 -1.24 -5.18 -4.53
N GLY A 275 -2.41 -5.14 -5.14
CA GLY A 275 -2.87 -6.15 -6.09
C GLY A 275 -4.38 -6.18 -6.24
N THR A 276 -4.88 -7.14 -7.01
CA THR A 276 -6.32 -7.34 -7.24
C THR A 276 -6.69 -8.76 -6.85
N LEU A 277 -7.85 -8.94 -6.22
CA LEU A 277 -8.47 -10.25 -6.04
C LEU A 277 -9.83 -10.32 -6.73
N ARG A 278 -10.30 -11.52 -7.03
CA ARG A 278 -11.67 -11.78 -7.49
C ARG A 278 -12.34 -12.80 -6.58
N LEU A 279 -13.59 -12.53 -6.21
CA LEU A 279 -14.36 -13.51 -5.46
C LEU A 279 -14.97 -14.55 -6.40
N TYR A 280 -14.80 -15.82 -6.08
CA TYR A 280 -15.41 -16.93 -6.80
C TYR A 280 -16.89 -17.02 -6.46
N THR A 281 -17.20 -17.17 -5.18
CA THR A 281 -18.55 -17.07 -4.61
C THR A 281 -18.57 -15.99 -3.54
N GLN A 282 -19.75 -15.72 -2.96
CA GLN A 282 -19.87 -14.72 -1.90
C GLN A 282 -18.85 -14.97 -0.78
N GLY A 283 -18.03 -13.95 -0.50
CA GLY A 283 -16.99 -13.97 0.52
C GLY A 283 -15.89 -15.02 0.39
N LEU A 284 -15.71 -15.64 -0.78
CA LEU A 284 -14.69 -16.67 -1.00
C LEU A 284 -13.82 -16.34 -2.22
N CYS A 285 -12.51 -16.28 -2.01
CA CYS A 285 -11.50 -16.19 -3.07
C CYS A 285 -10.85 -17.56 -3.29
N VAL A 286 -10.37 -17.82 -4.51
CA VAL A 286 -9.69 -19.06 -4.89
C VAL A 286 -8.41 -18.72 -5.65
N ASP A 287 -7.30 -19.32 -5.23
CA ASP A 287 -6.01 -19.28 -5.91
C ASP A 287 -5.52 -20.73 -6.12
N SER A 288 -5.83 -21.28 -7.28
CA SER A 288 -5.56 -22.65 -7.71
C SER A 288 -5.00 -22.67 -9.12
N ASP A 289 -4.46 -23.80 -9.56
CA ASP A 289 -4.01 -24.00 -10.94
C ASP A 289 -5.12 -23.69 -11.97
N GLU A 290 -6.39 -24.00 -11.68
CA GLU A 290 -7.54 -23.70 -12.56
C GLU A 290 -8.00 -22.23 -12.46
N ARG A 291 -7.86 -21.62 -11.28
CA ARG A 291 -8.38 -20.29 -10.95
C ARG A 291 -7.36 -19.46 -10.18
N ARG A 292 -6.69 -18.51 -10.85
CA ARG A 292 -5.77 -17.55 -10.21
C ARG A 292 -6.50 -16.23 -9.92
N PHE A 293 -7.32 -16.20 -8.86
CA PHE A 293 -8.09 -15.01 -8.48
C PHE A 293 -7.41 -14.12 -7.43
N LEU A 294 -6.11 -14.31 -7.17
CA LEU A 294 -5.31 -13.39 -6.38
C LEU A 294 -4.07 -13.01 -7.16
N TRP A 295 -3.91 -11.71 -7.41
CA TRP A 295 -2.81 -11.15 -8.18
C TRP A 295 -2.08 -10.08 -7.39
N ASN A 296 -0.74 -10.16 -7.33
CA ASN A 296 0.12 -9.22 -6.64
C ASN A 296 0.73 -8.19 -7.61
N CYS A 297 0.76 -6.93 -7.18
CA CYS A 297 1.45 -5.86 -7.90
C CYS A 297 2.98 -5.91 -7.68
N ALA A 298 3.40 -6.16 -6.44
CA ALA A 298 4.80 -6.27 -6.03
C ALA A 298 5.19 -7.74 -5.80
N ASN A 299 6.48 -8.06 -5.85
CA ASN A 299 6.98 -9.42 -5.57
C ASN A 299 6.28 -10.52 -6.38
N ARG A 300 6.01 -10.23 -7.66
CA ARG A 300 5.34 -11.13 -8.59
C ARG A 300 6.17 -12.39 -8.82
N LEU A 301 5.50 -13.53 -8.83
CA LEU A 301 6.08 -14.82 -9.16
C LEU A 301 5.28 -15.48 -10.29
N PRO A 302 5.88 -16.37 -11.09
CA PRO A 302 5.13 -17.17 -12.05
C PRO A 302 4.11 -18.04 -11.32
N ARG A 303 2.84 -17.92 -11.70
CA ARG A 303 1.72 -18.70 -11.14
C ARG A 303 1.22 -19.64 -12.22
N ARG A 304 1.31 -20.95 -11.98
CA ARG A 304 0.90 -21.99 -12.94
C ARG A 304 -0.60 -21.88 -13.24
N LEU A 305 -0.95 -22.04 -14.50
CA LEU A 305 -2.32 -22.26 -14.98
C LEU A 305 -2.40 -23.69 -15.49
N ARG A 306 -3.42 -24.45 -15.09
CA ARG A 306 -3.68 -25.78 -15.64
C ARG A 306 -5.16 -26.14 -15.64
N MET A 307 -5.61 -26.73 -16.75
CA MET A 307 -6.90 -27.40 -16.86
C MET A 307 -6.75 -28.64 -17.75
N ALA A 308 -7.40 -29.74 -17.37
CA ALA A 308 -7.42 -30.99 -18.14
C ALA A 308 -8.83 -31.57 -18.15
N ASP A 309 -9.22 -32.19 -19.26
CA ASP A 309 -10.49 -32.92 -19.36
C ASP A 309 -10.29 -34.39 -18.99
N SER A 310 -11.25 -34.95 -18.25
CA SER A 310 -11.25 -36.34 -17.75
C SER A 310 -12.26 -37.23 -18.48
N ALA A 311 -12.90 -36.74 -19.54
CA ALA A 311 -13.72 -37.60 -20.39
C ALA A 311 -12.82 -38.45 -21.30
N ASP A 312 -13.10 -39.75 -21.41
CA ASP A 312 -12.31 -40.66 -22.25
C ASP A 312 -12.13 -40.14 -23.67
N SER A 313 -13.24 -39.88 -24.36
CA SER A 313 -13.27 -39.28 -25.70
C SER A 313 -14.68 -38.85 -26.10
N TRP A 314 -14.79 -38.02 -27.14
CA TRP A 314 -16.05 -37.65 -27.77
C TRP A 314 -15.87 -37.34 -29.26
N ALA A 315 -16.98 -37.37 -29.99
CA ALA A 315 -17.00 -37.06 -31.42
C ALA A 315 -17.49 -35.62 -31.69
N TYR A 316 -16.84 -34.92 -32.62
CA TYR A 316 -17.29 -33.60 -33.10
C TYR A 316 -16.76 -33.27 -34.50
N THR A 317 -17.65 -33.09 -35.48
CA THR A 317 -17.25 -32.95 -36.89
C THR A 317 -17.49 -31.57 -37.50
N SER A 318 -18.23 -30.69 -36.82
CA SER A 318 -18.55 -29.35 -37.34
C SER A 318 -17.30 -28.46 -37.40
N SER A 319 -17.20 -27.62 -38.43
CA SER A 319 -16.14 -26.60 -38.54
C SER A 319 -16.35 -25.37 -37.66
N THR A 320 -17.43 -25.34 -36.88
CA THR A 320 -17.68 -24.30 -35.89
C THR A 320 -16.78 -24.55 -34.68
N TRP A 321 -16.15 -23.50 -34.16
CA TRP A 321 -15.44 -23.60 -32.88
C TRP A 321 -16.42 -23.70 -31.73
N ARG A 322 -16.13 -24.59 -30.79
CA ARG A 322 -16.80 -24.65 -29.49
C ARG A 322 -15.81 -24.93 -28.36
N GLY A 323 -16.24 -24.73 -27.12
CA GLY A 323 -15.51 -25.19 -25.95
C GLY A 323 -15.19 -26.67 -26.05
N TRP A 324 -13.98 -27.05 -25.65
CA TRP A 324 -13.51 -28.43 -25.57
C TRP A 324 -14.53 -29.30 -24.84
N ASN A 325 -14.91 -30.43 -25.44
CA ASN A 325 -15.97 -31.32 -24.94
C ASN A 325 -17.31 -30.62 -24.68
N ASN A 326 -17.60 -29.55 -25.43
CA ASN A 326 -18.78 -28.69 -25.23
C ASN A 326 -18.93 -28.19 -23.78
N SER A 327 -17.81 -28.02 -23.06
CA SER A 327 -17.80 -27.68 -21.64
C SER A 327 -17.30 -26.26 -21.42
N SER A 328 -18.12 -25.47 -20.72
CA SER A 328 -17.72 -24.15 -20.21
C SER A 328 -16.76 -24.25 -19.02
N SER A 329 -16.45 -25.45 -18.52
CA SER A 329 -15.49 -25.62 -17.42
C SER A 329 -14.08 -25.90 -17.91
N ASN A 330 -13.89 -26.31 -19.17
CA ASN A 330 -12.57 -26.58 -19.76
C ASN A 330 -11.81 -25.29 -20.10
N ARG A 331 -11.50 -24.53 -19.06
CA ARG A 331 -10.80 -23.24 -19.13
C ARG A 331 -9.96 -23.05 -17.88
N VAL A 332 -8.95 -22.21 -18.01
CA VAL A 332 -8.31 -21.58 -16.85
C VAL A 332 -8.84 -20.16 -16.70
N GLN A 333 -8.92 -19.68 -15.47
CA GLN A 333 -9.49 -18.37 -15.15
C GLN A 333 -8.52 -17.60 -14.26
N PHE A 334 -8.44 -16.28 -14.44
CA PHE A 334 -7.50 -15.47 -13.68
C PHE A 334 -7.94 -14.02 -13.60
N VAL A 335 -7.38 -13.29 -12.64
CA VAL A 335 -7.48 -11.84 -12.54
C VAL A 335 -6.11 -11.21 -12.75
N VAL A 336 -6.04 -10.13 -13.52
CA VAL A 336 -4.85 -9.32 -13.74
C VAL A 336 -5.13 -7.92 -13.22
N GLY A 337 -4.24 -7.42 -12.37
CA GLY A 337 -4.43 -6.10 -11.79
C GLY A 337 -3.97 -4.94 -12.66
N LEU A 338 -2.97 -5.12 -13.51
CA LEU A 338 -2.40 -4.05 -14.35
C LEU A 338 -2.25 -4.51 -15.80
N ASP A 339 -2.41 -3.57 -16.74
CA ASP A 339 -2.30 -3.80 -18.18
C ASP A 339 -0.83 -3.88 -18.66
N GLU A 340 -0.05 -4.75 -18.00
CA GLU A 340 1.38 -4.99 -18.26
C GLU A 340 1.76 -6.45 -18.02
N VAL A 341 0.76 -7.33 -17.81
CA VAL A 341 0.99 -8.73 -17.47
C VAL A 341 0.80 -9.60 -18.70
N GLU A 342 1.90 -10.22 -19.12
CA GLU A 342 1.86 -11.29 -20.12
C GLU A 342 1.24 -12.55 -19.51
N VAL A 343 0.36 -13.19 -20.27
CA VAL A 343 -0.19 -14.51 -19.98
C VAL A 343 0.24 -15.46 -21.08
N ARG A 344 0.82 -16.59 -20.68
CA ARG A 344 1.23 -17.66 -21.60
C ARG A 344 0.46 -18.93 -21.30
N ALA A 345 -0.11 -19.52 -22.33
CA ALA A 345 -0.76 -20.82 -22.27
C ALA A 345 -0.47 -21.65 -23.51
N ARG A 346 -0.39 -22.96 -23.31
CA ARG A 346 -0.36 -23.97 -24.35
C ARG A 346 -1.45 -24.98 -24.08
N PHE A 347 -2.33 -25.16 -25.04
CA PHE A 347 -3.29 -26.25 -25.04
C PHE A 347 -2.75 -27.37 -25.91
N GLN A 348 -2.69 -28.60 -25.39
CA GLN A 348 -2.35 -29.80 -26.17
C GLN A 348 -3.47 -30.82 -26.04
N ALA A 349 -3.78 -31.51 -27.14
CA ALA A 349 -4.71 -32.63 -27.10
C ALA A 349 -4.39 -33.68 -28.17
N VAL A 350 -4.76 -34.92 -27.89
CA VAL A 350 -4.82 -35.97 -28.90
C VAL A 350 -6.14 -35.88 -29.65
N VAL A 351 -6.05 -35.98 -30.98
CA VAL A 351 -7.22 -35.97 -31.88
C VAL A 351 -7.02 -37.05 -32.93
N LYS A 352 -8.11 -37.73 -33.29
CA LYS A 352 -8.13 -38.79 -34.31
C LYS A 352 -9.20 -38.48 -35.34
N ALA A 353 -8.84 -38.57 -36.61
CA ALA A 353 -9.79 -38.51 -37.70
C ALA A 353 -9.46 -39.55 -38.77
N SER A 354 -10.46 -39.92 -39.57
CA SER A 354 -10.31 -40.84 -40.70
C SER A 354 -9.83 -40.16 -41.99
N ALA A 355 -9.72 -38.82 -41.99
CA ALA A 355 -9.30 -37.96 -43.11
C ALA A 355 -8.81 -36.62 -42.52
N ARG A 356 -8.94 -35.48 -43.23
CA ARG A 356 -8.63 -34.16 -42.65
C ARG A 356 -9.58 -33.83 -41.49
N GLY A 357 -9.18 -34.01 -40.23
CA GLY A 357 -10.16 -33.84 -39.17
C GLY A 357 -9.60 -33.51 -37.79
N GLY A 358 -10.01 -32.34 -37.30
CA GLY A 358 -9.81 -31.92 -35.92
C GLY A 358 -8.67 -30.94 -35.74
N VAL A 359 -8.99 -29.80 -35.16
CA VAL A 359 -8.04 -28.75 -34.75
C VAL A 359 -8.39 -28.29 -33.35
N VAL A 360 -7.38 -27.79 -32.63
CA VAL A 360 -7.52 -27.20 -31.30
C VAL A 360 -7.20 -25.72 -31.34
N GLY A 361 -7.79 -24.99 -30.40
CA GLY A 361 -7.60 -23.55 -30.27
C GLY A 361 -7.67 -23.08 -28.82
N ILE A 362 -7.33 -21.81 -28.61
CA ILE A 362 -7.52 -21.14 -27.32
C ILE A 362 -8.36 -19.89 -27.56
N GLY A 363 -9.45 -19.74 -26.84
CA GLY A 363 -10.29 -18.54 -26.85
C GLY A 363 -10.01 -17.67 -25.62
N LEU A 364 -9.69 -16.39 -25.82
CA LEU A 364 -9.64 -15.42 -24.74
C LEU A 364 -11.05 -14.85 -24.53
N ASP A 365 -11.59 -14.99 -23.32
CA ASP A 365 -12.89 -14.47 -22.92
C ASP A 365 -14.07 -14.89 -23.80
N ASN A 366 -13.90 -15.97 -24.56
CA ASN A 366 -14.90 -16.49 -25.48
C ASN A 366 -14.83 -18.01 -25.59
N GLN A 367 -15.86 -18.62 -26.18
CA GLN A 367 -15.96 -20.08 -26.33
C GLN A 367 -16.14 -20.56 -27.77
N SER A 368 -16.05 -19.67 -28.74
CA SER A 368 -16.47 -19.92 -30.12
C SER A 368 -15.58 -19.27 -31.18
N SER A 369 -14.44 -18.72 -30.77
CA SER A 369 -13.47 -18.04 -31.63
C SER A 369 -12.06 -18.33 -31.15
N ASN A 370 -11.24 -18.86 -32.04
CA ASN A 370 -9.83 -19.10 -31.77
C ASN A 370 -9.03 -17.77 -31.79
N GLN A 371 -8.27 -17.53 -30.73
CA GLN A 371 -7.34 -16.42 -30.57
C GLN A 371 -5.92 -16.89 -30.22
N ALA A 372 -5.60 -18.16 -30.48
CA ALA A 372 -4.24 -18.67 -30.36
C ALA A 372 -3.31 -18.05 -31.43
N ASP A 373 -2.08 -17.68 -31.05
CA ASP A 373 -1.04 -17.17 -31.94
C ASP A 373 -0.54 -18.24 -32.92
N SER A 374 -0.55 -19.50 -32.49
CA SER A 374 -0.31 -20.64 -33.36
C SER A 374 -1.24 -21.79 -33.00
N VAL A 375 -1.60 -22.57 -34.02
CA VAL A 375 -2.39 -23.78 -33.90
C VAL A 375 -1.69 -24.92 -34.65
N GLY A 376 -1.85 -26.13 -34.13
CA GLY A 376 -1.32 -27.34 -34.71
C GLY A 376 -2.09 -27.70 -35.98
N SER A 377 -1.40 -28.41 -36.87
CA SER A 377 -2.02 -28.95 -38.08
C SER A 377 -3.08 -30.01 -37.76
N TYR A 378 -3.97 -30.29 -38.70
CA TYR A 378 -4.97 -31.35 -38.58
C TYR A 378 -4.33 -32.74 -38.65
N ALA A 379 -4.97 -33.71 -38.00
CA ALA A 379 -4.55 -35.10 -38.02
C ALA A 379 -5.35 -35.92 -39.06
N THR A 380 -4.70 -36.86 -39.76
CA THR A 380 -5.36 -37.88 -40.61
C THR A 380 -5.39 -39.28 -39.99
N VAL A 381 -4.77 -39.39 -38.82
CA VAL A 381 -4.69 -40.54 -37.93
C VAL A 381 -4.71 -39.99 -36.49
N GLU A 382 -4.52 -40.82 -35.48
CA GLU A 382 -4.34 -40.32 -34.11
C GLU A 382 -3.05 -39.49 -34.02
N SER A 383 -3.17 -38.23 -33.62
CA SER A 383 -2.02 -37.32 -33.48
C SER A 383 -2.21 -36.36 -32.32
N LEU A 384 -1.09 -35.94 -31.75
CA LEU A 384 -1.03 -34.79 -30.87
C LEU A 384 -1.13 -33.50 -31.69
N THR A 385 -1.99 -32.58 -31.27
CA THR A 385 -2.09 -31.22 -31.78
C THR A 385 -2.00 -30.23 -30.62
N ALA A 386 -1.67 -28.97 -30.91
CA ALA A 386 -1.46 -27.96 -29.88
C ALA A 386 -1.84 -26.56 -30.35
N ALA A 387 -2.30 -25.72 -29.44
CA ALA A 387 -2.48 -24.29 -29.65
C ALA A 387 -1.67 -23.50 -28.61
N GLN A 388 -1.17 -22.33 -28.97
CA GLN A 388 -0.40 -21.46 -28.08
C GLN A 388 -1.02 -20.07 -28.03
N TYR A 389 -1.09 -19.49 -26.84
CA TYR A 389 -1.54 -18.12 -26.60
C TYR A 389 -0.48 -17.40 -25.75
N TRP A 390 0.09 -16.33 -26.29
CA TRP A 390 1.02 -15.40 -25.65
C TRP A 390 0.48 -13.98 -25.87
N GLY A 391 -0.13 -13.41 -24.84
CA GLY A 391 -0.76 -12.10 -24.97
C GLY A 391 -0.85 -11.32 -23.68
N TYR A 392 -1.38 -10.10 -23.80
CA TYR A 392 -1.66 -9.19 -22.71
C TYR A 392 -3.18 -8.97 -22.68
N PRO A 393 -3.93 -9.76 -21.88
CA PRO A 393 -5.40 -9.69 -21.85
C PRO A 393 -5.97 -8.34 -21.39
N GLY A 394 -5.16 -7.49 -20.76
CA GLY A 394 -5.61 -6.30 -20.07
C GLY A 394 -5.76 -6.50 -18.57
N ALA A 395 -6.09 -5.41 -17.87
CA ALA A 395 -6.47 -5.49 -16.47
C ALA A 395 -7.92 -5.95 -16.34
N GLY A 396 -8.17 -6.93 -15.47
CA GLY A 396 -9.51 -7.48 -15.25
C GLY A 396 -9.50 -8.98 -15.00
N PHE A 397 -10.71 -9.53 -14.93
CA PHE A 397 -10.95 -10.96 -14.96
C PHE A 397 -10.97 -11.43 -16.40
N HIS A 398 -10.24 -12.51 -16.65
CA HIS A 398 -10.17 -13.16 -17.94
C HIS A 398 -10.21 -14.68 -17.80
N TYR A 399 -10.54 -15.36 -18.90
CA TYR A 399 -10.38 -16.79 -19.02
C TYR A 399 -9.81 -17.21 -20.36
N LEU A 400 -9.05 -18.30 -20.35
CA LEU A 400 -8.58 -18.97 -21.57
C LEU A 400 -9.32 -20.29 -21.71
N GLN A 401 -10.20 -20.37 -22.70
CA GLN A 401 -11.01 -21.52 -23.01
C GLN A 401 -10.26 -22.46 -23.96
N MET A 402 -10.21 -23.75 -23.63
CA MET A 402 -9.80 -24.80 -24.56
C MET A 402 -10.89 -24.93 -25.64
N LEU A 403 -10.51 -24.93 -26.92
CA LEU A 403 -11.45 -25.00 -28.05
C LEU A 403 -11.18 -26.19 -28.96
N GLU A 404 -12.24 -26.71 -29.56
CA GLU A 404 -12.22 -27.72 -30.63
C GLU A 404 -13.01 -27.26 -31.86
N ALA A 405 -12.54 -27.69 -33.03
CA ALA A 405 -13.33 -27.67 -34.26
C ALA A 405 -12.96 -28.87 -35.14
N GLY A 406 -13.95 -29.38 -35.87
CA GLY A 406 -13.73 -30.23 -37.02
C GLY A 406 -13.27 -29.42 -38.24
N LEU A 407 -12.91 -30.13 -39.31
CA LEU A 407 -12.76 -29.53 -40.64
C LEU A 407 -13.76 -30.29 -41.51
N GLY A 408 -14.84 -29.63 -41.95
CA GLY A 408 -16.10 -30.23 -42.45
C GLY A 408 -16.04 -31.19 -43.64
N SER A 409 -14.85 -31.66 -44.02
CA SER A 409 -14.59 -32.73 -44.98
C SER A 409 -14.35 -34.12 -44.35
N SER A 410 -14.16 -34.24 -43.04
CA SER A 410 -14.01 -35.56 -42.37
C SER A 410 -15.35 -36.09 -41.84
N PRO A 411 -15.74 -37.34 -42.17
CA PRO A 411 -16.95 -37.97 -41.66
C PRO A 411 -16.84 -38.37 -40.18
N SER A 412 -15.62 -38.45 -39.61
CA SER A 412 -15.41 -38.76 -38.20
C SER A 412 -14.19 -38.02 -37.63
N VAL A 413 -14.39 -37.35 -36.50
CA VAL A 413 -13.32 -36.74 -35.69
C VAL A 413 -13.62 -37.07 -34.24
N THR A 414 -12.64 -37.66 -33.56
CA THR A 414 -12.68 -38.03 -32.15
C THR A 414 -11.62 -37.23 -31.40
N PHE A 415 -12.03 -36.55 -30.34
CA PHE A 415 -11.17 -35.82 -29.42
C PHE A 415 -11.05 -36.64 -28.13
N PHE A 416 -9.92 -36.54 -27.44
CA PHE A 416 -9.63 -37.35 -26.25
C PHE A 416 -9.34 -36.46 -25.04
N GLY A 417 -9.98 -36.75 -23.91
CA GLY A 417 -9.63 -36.16 -22.62
C GLY A 417 -8.51 -36.96 -21.95
N ASP A 418 -8.81 -38.20 -21.55
CA ASP A 418 -7.84 -39.13 -20.91
C ASP A 418 -7.85 -40.58 -21.46
N ALA A 419 -8.78 -40.91 -22.37
CA ALA A 419 -8.98 -42.25 -22.94
C ALA A 419 -9.01 -43.40 -21.90
N GLY A 420 -9.55 -43.17 -20.70
CA GLY A 420 -9.59 -44.16 -19.62
C GLY A 420 -8.22 -44.48 -19.01
N GLY A 421 -7.22 -43.64 -19.26
CA GLY A 421 -5.84 -43.80 -18.83
C GLY A 421 -5.21 -42.50 -18.35
N GLY A 422 -4.16 -42.03 -19.05
CA GLY A 422 -3.46 -40.78 -18.71
C GLY A 422 -4.05 -39.57 -19.43
N MET A 423 -3.93 -38.38 -18.85
CA MET A 423 -4.42 -37.14 -19.48
C MET A 423 -3.82 -36.94 -20.88
N LEU A 424 -4.69 -36.99 -21.90
CA LEU A 424 -4.37 -36.79 -23.31
C LEU A 424 -4.71 -35.38 -23.79
N SER A 425 -5.40 -34.57 -22.97
CA SER A 425 -5.62 -33.16 -23.21
C SER A 425 -5.40 -32.31 -21.96
N SER A 426 -4.68 -31.20 -22.13
CA SER A 426 -4.49 -30.22 -21.07
C SER A 426 -4.09 -28.85 -21.62
N LEU A 427 -4.65 -27.81 -21.04
CA LEU A 427 -4.11 -26.47 -21.11
C LEU A 427 -3.18 -26.25 -19.93
N GLU A 428 -1.96 -25.81 -20.21
CA GLU A 428 -0.96 -25.46 -19.21
C GLU A 428 -0.33 -24.10 -19.52
N GLY A 429 0.03 -23.36 -18.51
CA GLY A 429 0.54 -22.00 -18.69
C GLY A 429 1.00 -21.36 -17.40
N TRP A 430 1.22 -20.05 -17.47
CA TRP A 430 1.47 -19.22 -16.30
C TRP A 430 1.17 -17.74 -16.58
N LEU A 431 0.98 -16.99 -15.50
CA LEU A 431 1.02 -15.53 -15.49
C LEU A 431 1.91 -15.05 -14.33
N MET A 432 2.43 -13.82 -14.39
CA MET A 432 3.09 -13.19 -13.25
C MET A 432 2.04 -12.60 -12.31
N GLY A 433 2.05 -12.98 -11.04
CA GLY A 433 1.11 -12.47 -10.04
C GLY A 433 1.47 -12.82 -8.61
#